data_AF-A0A8T5HHM9-F1
#
_entry.id   AF-A0A8T5HHM9-F1
#
_cell.length_a   1.000
_cell.length_b   1.000
_cell.length_c   1.000
_cell.angle_alpha   90.00
_cell.angle_beta   90.00
_cell.angle_gamma   90.00
#
_symmetry.space_group_name_H-M   'P 1'
#
loop_
_entity.id
_entity.type
_entity.pdbx_description
1 polymer ?
#
loop_
_entity_poly.entity_id
_entity_poly.type
_entity_poly.pdbx_seq_one_letter_code
_entity_poly.pdbx_strand_id
1 'polypeptide(L)'
;MKQKTKGLLAFAFLGGILLTSTVLFAIAPPAATMTMEEKEVLDRFDFMMNACVERTSDLTNNEQALIACQEVATQDRNSSLCDVGQKIGEQMLIDNYCTELSLTKTGTPMDNFPDDQRATFCGGSDAKSTSYVQEYKIPTLCTQPLAIKVAPDGNVWFVESNVGQIAKFDPISERFTEFQNDLWPEGARTMSWGMDYSSDGTMWYTDGSFDTIWRFDTIGETYDAMSYPSSKEGSLPQKLTIRGSNIIVNDFTGSKITFFDLAQNIDDLTYSSIVAPIPNSFTGDFGVDSKNNLWYTNWVPETTGLLLKFNIEQYKQDSYLASTGIDIPLENYFDVYDFPDDLNTANGLSVDENDNVWIVDTSSSFFFKFDPNEEKFTKFVTSTPQKSAYGNSTGIIKTPISRPYWTETDMNGNLIFNEQTSNQLAVFDIDNERLIEYMVPSKNPNWADCEDKSKSDCGVAQIFGFDVIDDNIWFTEWAENKIGVVDTAKSLPFTVNTNVESITIKKGETETISLSINPSSSNIGDINFNSAHTASAVTKSSDLLISHKFNNSNEIIVSITASQIALSGDYKLLLGVFNSEVNVSKYIDVIIEP
;
A
#
# COMPACT_ATOMS: atom_id res chain seq x y z
N MET A 1 37.59 31.39 -25.78
CA MET A 1 38.12 30.06 -25.40
C MET A 1 38.00 29.91 -23.90
N LYS A 2 37.02 29.14 -23.42
CA LYS A 2 36.95 28.64 -22.04
C LYS A 2 36.91 27.12 -22.14
N GLN A 3 37.86 26.46 -21.50
CA GLN A 3 38.01 25.00 -21.48
C GLN A 3 36.82 24.36 -20.75
N LYS A 4 36.21 23.38 -21.40
CA LYS A 4 35.25 22.45 -20.78
C LYS A 4 36.05 21.42 -19.98
N THR A 5 35.85 21.36 -18.68
CA THR A 5 36.27 20.24 -17.85
C THR A 5 35.09 19.28 -17.76
N LYS A 6 35.24 18.06 -18.29
CA LYS A 6 34.25 16.99 -18.17
C LYS A 6 34.35 16.41 -16.76
N GLY A 7 33.33 16.64 -15.93
CA GLY A 7 33.11 15.90 -14.70
C GLY A 7 32.27 14.67 -14.99
N LEU A 8 32.79 13.48 -14.66
CA LEU A 8 32.06 12.22 -14.72
C LEU A 8 31.29 12.10 -13.39
N LEU A 9 29.97 12.35 -13.39
CA LEU A 9 29.09 12.01 -12.27
C LEU A 9 28.53 10.60 -12.50
N ALA A 10 28.80 9.71 -11.55
CA ALA A 10 28.18 8.40 -11.38
C ALA A 10 27.01 8.54 -10.39
N PHE A 11 25.86 7.93 -10.71
CA PHE A 11 24.63 7.98 -9.91
C PHE A 11 24.34 6.57 -9.36
N ALA A 12 23.83 6.51 -8.13
CA ALA A 12 23.48 5.31 -7.38
C ALA A 12 21.95 5.28 -7.13
N PHE A 13 21.32 4.12 -7.26
CA PHE A 13 19.88 3.88 -7.14
C PHE A 13 19.58 3.14 -5.82
N LEU A 14 18.84 3.79 -4.93
CA LEU A 14 18.50 3.25 -3.61
C LEU A 14 17.27 2.33 -3.68
N GLY A 15 17.50 1.03 -3.76
CA GLY A 15 16.58 0.06 -3.17
C GLY A 15 16.89 -0.04 -1.67
N GLY A 16 16.08 0.60 -0.81
CA GLY A 16 16.31 0.56 0.63
C GLY A 16 15.37 1.45 1.42
N ILE A 17 14.75 0.87 2.45
CA ILE A 17 13.85 1.49 3.42
C ILE A 17 14.47 2.76 4.02
N LEU A 18 13.82 3.90 3.83
CA LEU A 18 14.12 5.16 4.51
C LEU A 18 13.12 5.35 5.66
N LEU A 19 13.61 5.20 6.89
CA LEU A 19 12.93 5.66 8.10
C LEU A 19 13.16 7.16 8.27
N THR A 20 12.48 7.96 7.46
CA THR A 20 12.13 9.34 7.82
C THR A 20 10.70 9.58 7.37
N SER A 21 9.95 10.34 8.16
CA SER A 21 8.60 10.78 7.84
C SER A 21 8.59 11.52 6.51
N THR A 22 8.32 10.81 5.42
CA THR A 22 7.33 11.12 4.37
C THR A 22 7.55 10.23 3.14
N VAL A 23 6.48 9.50 2.80
CA VAL A 23 6.23 8.73 1.57
C VAL A 23 7.29 7.71 1.13
N LEU A 24 7.00 6.42 1.34
CA LEU A 24 7.80 5.28 0.89
C LEU A 24 7.13 4.61 -0.32
N PHE A 25 7.82 4.51 -1.45
CA PHE A 25 7.48 3.61 -2.56
C PHE A 25 8.54 2.52 -2.67
N ALA A 26 8.11 1.28 -2.82
CA ALA A 26 8.99 0.25 -3.35
C ALA A 26 9.09 0.48 -4.86
N ILE A 27 10.28 0.80 -5.34
CA ILE A 27 10.60 0.93 -6.77
C ILE A 27 11.60 -0.18 -7.07
N ALA A 28 11.36 -0.97 -8.12
CA ALA A 28 12.32 -1.97 -8.59
C ALA A 28 13.60 -1.25 -9.07
N PRO A 29 14.80 -1.80 -8.81
CA PRO A 29 16.02 -1.23 -9.37
C PRO A 29 16.01 -1.32 -10.90
N PRO A 30 16.59 -0.34 -11.62
CA PRO A 30 16.54 -0.29 -13.07
C PRO A 30 17.26 -1.49 -13.73
N ALA A 31 16.78 -1.89 -14.90
CA ALA A 31 17.43 -2.88 -15.74
C ALA A 31 18.83 -2.39 -16.21
N ALA A 32 19.74 -3.34 -16.45
CA ALA A 32 21.18 -3.10 -16.65
C ALA A 32 21.59 -2.31 -17.93
N THR A 33 20.67 -1.64 -18.62
CA THR A 33 20.96 -0.90 -19.86
C THR A 33 20.10 0.36 -19.98
N MET A 34 20.64 1.51 -19.58
CA MET A 34 20.03 2.83 -19.82
C MET A 34 20.99 3.73 -20.62
N THR A 35 20.41 4.53 -21.52
CA THR A 35 21.07 5.43 -22.47
C THR A 35 21.12 6.88 -21.97
N MET A 36 21.93 7.72 -22.64
CA MET A 36 22.27 9.08 -22.18
C MET A 36 21.11 10.09 -22.11
N GLU A 37 19.95 9.82 -22.71
CA GLU A 37 18.77 10.71 -22.64
C GLU A 37 17.96 10.54 -21.35
N GLU A 38 18.10 9.42 -20.63
CA GLU A 38 17.41 9.18 -19.36
C GLU A 38 18.08 9.89 -18.15
N LYS A 39 19.19 10.59 -18.41
CA LYS A 39 19.99 11.31 -17.41
C LYS A 39 19.36 12.64 -16.95
N GLU A 40 18.51 13.27 -17.77
CA GLU A 40 17.81 14.52 -17.41
C GLU A 40 16.59 14.31 -16.48
N VAL A 41 16.05 13.09 -16.41
CA VAL A 41 14.95 12.72 -15.51
C VAL A 41 15.45 12.52 -14.07
N LEU A 42 16.68 12.03 -13.91
CA LEU A 42 17.35 11.83 -12.62
C LEU A 42 17.73 13.14 -11.90
N ASP A 43 18.07 14.21 -12.63
CA ASP A 43 18.38 15.53 -12.05
C ASP A 43 17.15 16.15 -11.32
N ARG A 44 15.93 15.64 -11.56
CA ARG A 44 14.71 16.06 -10.84
C ARG A 44 14.52 15.38 -9.49
N PHE A 45 15.16 14.23 -9.24
CA PHE A 45 15.13 13.52 -7.97
C PHE A 45 16.03 14.19 -6.91
N ASP A 46 17.09 14.89 -7.35
CA ASP A 46 18.04 15.62 -6.49
C ASP A 46 17.43 16.84 -5.77
N PHE A 47 16.27 17.33 -6.21
CA PHE A 47 15.55 18.39 -5.50
C PHE A 47 14.89 17.88 -4.20
N MET A 48 14.52 16.59 -4.14
CA MET A 48 13.90 15.97 -2.96
C MET A 48 14.90 15.62 -1.85
N MET A 49 16.14 15.26 -2.20
CA MET A 49 17.16 14.91 -1.19
C MET A 49 17.67 16.13 -0.39
N ASN A 50 17.57 17.34 -0.93
CA ASN A 50 17.99 18.56 -0.24
C ASN A 50 17.00 18.99 0.87
N ALA A 51 15.78 18.44 0.92
CA ALA A 51 14.82 18.73 1.99
C ALA A 51 15.15 18.00 3.32
N CYS A 52 15.99 16.95 3.28
CA CYS A 52 16.41 16.23 4.48
C CYS A 52 17.53 16.96 5.26
N VAL A 53 18.25 17.90 4.61
CA VAL A 53 19.40 18.60 5.20
C VAL A 53 19.00 19.92 5.88
N GLU A 54 17.92 20.58 5.46
CA GLU A 54 17.57 21.92 5.99
C GLU A 54 16.75 21.91 7.29
N ARG A 55 16.22 20.76 7.75
CA ARG A 55 15.49 20.68 9.05
C ARG A 55 16.25 19.99 10.19
N THR A 56 17.49 19.55 9.97
CA THR A 56 18.33 18.96 11.02
C THR A 56 19.28 19.97 11.70
N SER A 57 19.19 21.26 11.37
CA SER A 57 20.10 22.28 11.93
C SER A 57 19.79 22.72 13.37
N ASP A 58 18.71 22.26 14.00
CA ASP A 58 18.24 22.81 15.29
C ASP A 58 18.23 21.83 16.49
N LEU A 59 18.84 20.65 16.39
CA LEU A 59 18.97 19.75 17.54
C LEU A 59 20.42 19.25 17.68
N THR A 60 21.18 19.94 18.53
CA THR A 60 22.54 19.57 18.92
C THR A 60 22.54 18.27 19.73
N ASN A 61 22.84 17.15 19.04
CA ASN A 61 23.56 15.96 19.50
C ASN A 61 23.00 14.72 18.78
N ASN A 62 23.54 14.38 17.61
CA ASN A 62 23.15 13.13 16.95
C ASN A 62 24.20 12.59 15.94
N GLU A 63 25.44 12.41 16.38
CA GLU A 63 26.41 11.60 15.62
C GLU A 63 25.96 10.12 15.47
N GLN A 64 24.99 9.65 16.25
CA GLN A 64 24.49 8.26 16.18
C GLN A 64 23.25 8.07 15.29
N ALA A 65 22.44 9.10 15.02
CA ALA A 65 21.32 9.00 14.07
C ALA A 65 21.81 8.98 12.60
N LEU A 66 22.97 9.58 12.34
CA LEU A 66 23.64 9.52 11.04
C LEU A 66 24.13 8.10 10.71
N ILE A 67 24.47 7.31 11.73
CA ILE A 67 24.98 5.93 11.59
C ILE A 67 23.84 4.94 11.26
N ALA A 68 22.65 5.14 11.80
CA ALA A 68 21.49 4.29 11.50
C ALA A 68 20.91 4.51 10.07
N CYS A 69 21.00 5.73 9.53
CA CYS A 69 20.67 6.00 8.12
C CYS A 69 21.76 5.50 7.14
N GLN A 70 22.95 5.17 7.64
CA GLN A 70 24.07 4.71 6.83
C GLN A 70 24.05 3.20 6.56
N GLU A 71 23.40 2.38 7.39
CA GLU A 71 23.47 0.91 7.29
C GLU A 71 22.61 0.31 6.16
N VAL A 72 21.48 0.94 5.80
CA VAL A 72 20.58 0.46 4.71
C VAL A 72 21.03 0.94 3.32
N ALA A 73 21.88 1.97 3.28
CA ALA A 73 22.41 2.58 2.06
C ALA A 73 23.84 2.09 1.73
N THR A 74 24.22 0.92 2.27
CA THR A 74 25.60 0.41 2.22
C THR A 74 25.96 -0.16 0.86
N GLN A 75 25.07 -0.78 0.09
CA GLN A 75 25.51 -1.53 -1.10
C GLN A 75 26.00 -0.65 -2.27
N ASP A 76 25.25 0.41 -2.58
CA ASP A 76 25.59 1.34 -3.67
C ASP A 76 26.64 2.39 -3.25
N ARG A 77 26.71 2.70 -1.94
CA ARG A 77 27.87 3.39 -1.38
C ARG A 77 29.12 2.52 -1.41
N ASN A 78 29.02 1.23 -1.12
CA ASN A 78 30.17 0.34 -1.10
C ASN A 78 30.70 0.10 -2.53
N SER A 79 29.83 -0.08 -3.52
CA SER A 79 30.24 -0.20 -4.93
C SER A 79 30.89 1.09 -5.47
N SER A 80 30.31 2.25 -5.17
CA SER A 80 30.86 3.56 -5.59
C SER A 80 32.15 3.93 -4.85
N LEU A 81 32.26 3.66 -3.53
CA LEU A 81 33.47 3.85 -2.74
C LEU A 81 34.56 2.84 -3.13
N CYS A 82 34.19 1.63 -3.52
CA CYS A 82 35.08 0.64 -4.11
C CYS A 82 35.68 1.13 -5.43
N ASP A 83 34.83 1.60 -6.36
CA ASP A 83 35.25 2.15 -7.65
C ASP A 83 36.17 3.37 -7.50
N VAL A 84 35.89 4.23 -6.51
CA VAL A 84 36.74 5.37 -6.16
C VAL A 84 38.08 4.86 -5.60
N GLY A 85 38.07 3.92 -4.67
CA GLY A 85 39.27 3.30 -4.10
C GLY A 85 40.18 2.66 -5.16
N GLN A 86 39.59 1.94 -6.13
CA GLN A 86 40.31 1.35 -7.26
C GLN A 86 40.89 2.42 -8.21
N LYS A 87 40.16 3.52 -8.47
CA LYS A 87 40.62 4.60 -9.36
C LYS A 87 41.75 5.45 -8.77
N ILE A 88 41.76 5.67 -7.45
CA ILE A 88 42.77 6.52 -6.78
C ILE A 88 43.89 5.71 -6.11
N GLY A 89 43.77 4.37 -6.08
CA GLY A 89 44.77 3.48 -5.50
C GLY A 89 44.81 3.48 -3.96
N GLU A 90 43.66 3.71 -3.31
CA GLU A 90 43.57 3.83 -1.85
C GLU A 90 43.09 2.51 -1.21
N GLN A 91 44.06 1.74 -0.71
CA GLN A 91 43.87 0.36 -0.22
C GLN A 91 42.79 0.25 0.89
N MET A 92 42.67 1.26 1.76
CA MET A 92 41.71 1.27 2.86
C MET A 92 40.25 1.34 2.39
N LEU A 93 39.97 1.99 1.26
CA LEU A 93 38.63 2.02 0.66
C LEU A 93 38.33 0.70 -0.05
N ILE A 94 39.34 0.10 -0.69
CA ILE A 94 39.20 -1.18 -1.36
C ILE A 94 38.88 -2.28 -0.33
N ASP A 95 39.65 -2.35 0.75
CA ASP A 95 39.51 -3.41 1.75
C ASP A 95 38.19 -3.31 2.55
N ASN A 96 37.63 -2.10 2.72
CA ASN A 96 36.41 -1.88 3.50
C ASN A 96 35.12 -1.94 2.67
N TYR A 97 35.19 -1.71 1.35
CA TYR A 97 34.00 -1.49 0.52
C TYR A 97 33.96 -2.34 -0.76
N CYS A 98 35.06 -2.99 -1.17
CA CYS A 98 35.09 -3.92 -2.30
C CYS A 98 34.89 -5.40 -1.92
N THR A 99 34.25 -5.72 -0.81
CA THR A 99 33.89 -7.12 -0.56
C THR A 99 32.87 -7.55 -1.60
N GLU A 100 33.24 -8.49 -2.47
CA GLU A 100 32.27 -9.20 -3.31
C GLU A 100 31.19 -9.76 -2.40
N LEU A 101 29.97 -9.20 -2.48
CA LEU A 101 28.82 -9.82 -1.85
C LEU A 101 28.68 -11.21 -2.49
N SER A 102 28.73 -12.24 -1.65
CA SER A 102 28.66 -13.61 -2.16
C SER A 102 27.29 -13.78 -2.84
N LEU A 103 27.33 -14.17 -4.11
CA LEU A 103 26.15 -14.59 -4.85
C LEU A 103 26.32 -16.08 -5.10
N THR A 104 25.78 -16.89 -4.20
CA THR A 104 25.73 -18.34 -4.43
C THR A 104 24.66 -18.60 -5.48
N LYS A 105 25.08 -18.95 -6.71
CA LYS A 105 24.16 -19.31 -7.80
C LYS A 105 23.40 -20.59 -7.46
N THR A 106 22.08 -20.49 -7.45
CA THR A 106 21.14 -21.55 -7.10
C THR A 106 20.40 -22.10 -8.31
N GLY A 107 20.36 -21.34 -9.42
CA GLY A 107 19.49 -21.64 -10.57
C GLY A 107 18.01 -21.41 -10.27
N THR A 108 17.71 -20.59 -9.26
CA THR A 108 16.36 -20.26 -8.80
C THR A 108 16.18 -18.73 -8.79
N PRO A 109 14.96 -18.21 -8.58
CA PRO A 109 14.73 -16.76 -8.50
C PRO A 109 15.54 -16.04 -7.41
N MET A 110 16.08 -16.78 -6.43
CA MET A 110 17.01 -16.27 -5.43
C MET A 110 18.30 -15.66 -6.03
N ASP A 111 18.64 -15.98 -7.27
CA ASP A 111 19.82 -15.44 -7.95
C ASP A 111 19.66 -13.96 -8.32
N ASN A 112 18.44 -13.41 -8.24
CA ASN A 112 18.18 -11.97 -8.35
C ASN A 112 18.54 -11.18 -7.07
N PHE A 113 18.94 -11.88 -5.99
CA PHE A 113 19.31 -11.28 -4.72
C PHE A 113 20.68 -11.80 -4.22
N PRO A 114 21.56 -10.89 -3.77
CA PRO A 114 22.75 -11.26 -2.99
C PRO A 114 22.42 -12.14 -1.77
N ASP A 115 23.37 -12.97 -1.33
CA ASP A 115 23.12 -13.99 -0.29
C ASP A 115 22.58 -13.39 1.03
N ASP A 116 23.04 -12.19 1.40
CA ASP A 116 22.66 -11.47 2.62
C ASP A 116 21.26 -10.83 2.54
N GLN A 117 20.73 -10.64 1.33
CA GLN A 117 19.41 -10.06 1.10
C GLN A 117 18.29 -11.10 1.01
N ARG A 118 18.63 -12.37 0.78
CA ARG A 118 17.63 -13.44 0.59
C ARG A 118 16.68 -13.59 1.78
N ALA A 119 17.16 -13.42 3.01
CA ALA A 119 16.31 -13.48 4.21
C ALA A 119 15.27 -12.34 4.28
N THR A 120 15.52 -11.21 3.60
CA THR A 120 14.61 -10.05 3.55
C THR A 120 13.55 -10.21 2.47
N PHE A 121 13.87 -10.88 1.37
CA PHE A 121 13.09 -10.79 0.13
C PHE A 121 12.56 -12.10 -0.42
N CYS A 122 13.16 -13.24 -0.04
CA CYS A 122 12.85 -14.52 -0.67
C CYS A 122 11.89 -15.40 0.14
N GLY A 123 11.51 -14.97 1.34
CA GLY A 123 10.87 -15.84 2.30
C GLY A 123 11.73 -17.04 2.69
N GLY A 124 11.28 -17.80 3.67
CA GLY A 124 12.01 -18.96 4.16
C GLY A 124 11.31 -19.67 5.32
N SER A 125 10.31 -19.02 5.90
CA SER A 125 9.44 -19.63 6.90
C SER A 125 8.50 -20.66 6.26
N ASP A 126 7.99 -21.57 7.09
CA ASP A 126 6.90 -22.45 6.69
C ASP A 126 5.57 -21.71 6.80
N ALA A 127 4.59 -22.13 6.00
CA ALA A 127 3.23 -21.62 6.07
C ALA A 127 2.64 -21.88 7.45
N LYS A 128 1.95 -20.87 7.99
CA LYS A 128 1.30 -20.91 9.29
C LYS A 128 -0.22 -20.85 9.14
N SER A 129 -0.91 -21.09 10.24
CA SER A 129 -2.37 -20.94 10.32
C SER A 129 -2.75 -20.40 11.70
N THR A 130 -3.77 -19.55 11.73
CA THR A 130 -4.48 -19.13 12.96
C THR A 130 -5.91 -19.66 12.92
N SER A 131 -6.77 -19.19 13.82
CA SER A 131 -8.20 -19.51 13.72
C SER A 131 -8.82 -18.91 12.45
N TYR A 132 -8.33 -17.77 11.96
CA TYR A 132 -8.93 -17.01 10.85
C TYR A 132 -8.11 -17.04 9.55
N VAL A 133 -6.79 -17.18 9.66
CA VAL A 133 -5.86 -17.06 8.53
C VAL A 133 -5.24 -18.41 8.21
N GLN A 134 -5.23 -18.78 6.94
CA GLN A 134 -4.50 -19.94 6.44
C GLN A 134 -3.52 -19.50 5.35
N GLU A 135 -2.23 -19.81 5.53
CA GLU A 135 -1.19 -19.52 4.53
C GLU A 135 -0.88 -20.75 3.67
N TYR A 136 -0.42 -20.52 2.45
CA TYR A 136 0.01 -21.54 1.50
C TYR A 136 1.36 -21.16 0.91
N LYS A 137 2.32 -22.07 1.06
CA LYS A 137 3.70 -21.88 0.60
C LYS A 137 3.79 -22.14 -0.92
N ILE A 138 4.26 -21.14 -1.65
CA ILE A 138 4.53 -21.27 -3.09
C ILE A 138 5.73 -22.22 -3.28
N PRO A 139 5.68 -23.19 -4.22
CA PRO A 139 6.74 -24.19 -4.39
C PRO A 139 8.08 -23.58 -4.79
N THR A 140 8.08 -22.66 -5.74
CA THR A 140 9.27 -21.91 -6.13
C THR A 140 9.54 -20.82 -5.10
N LEU A 141 10.78 -20.78 -4.59
CA LEU A 141 11.21 -19.78 -3.62
C LEU A 141 11.52 -18.45 -4.29
N CYS A 142 11.32 -17.37 -3.54
CA CYS A 142 11.68 -16.02 -3.98
C CYS A 142 10.96 -15.55 -5.25
N THR A 143 9.72 -15.98 -5.50
CA THR A 143 8.90 -15.51 -6.61
C THR A 143 8.31 -14.12 -6.36
N GLN A 144 8.21 -13.70 -5.10
CA GLN A 144 7.68 -12.40 -4.67
C GLN A 144 6.26 -12.15 -5.20
N PRO A 145 5.27 -12.92 -4.71
CA PRO A 145 3.89 -12.77 -5.14
C PRO A 145 3.39 -11.35 -4.80
N LEU A 146 2.71 -10.69 -5.75
CA LEU A 146 2.23 -9.32 -5.56
C LEU A 146 0.76 -9.16 -5.93
N ALA A 147 0.45 -8.88 -7.19
CA ALA A 147 -0.95 -8.79 -7.62
C ALA A 147 -1.62 -10.18 -7.55
N ILE A 148 -2.89 -10.19 -7.17
CA ILE A 148 -3.69 -11.40 -6.96
C ILE A 148 -5.12 -11.15 -7.43
N LYS A 149 -5.74 -12.18 -8.01
CA LYS A 149 -7.14 -12.17 -8.45
C LYS A 149 -7.72 -13.57 -8.36
N VAL A 150 -8.93 -13.69 -7.83
CA VAL A 150 -9.72 -14.92 -7.89
C VAL A 150 -10.54 -14.92 -9.17
N ALA A 151 -10.33 -15.94 -10.01
CA ALA A 151 -11.08 -16.11 -11.24
C ALA A 151 -12.50 -16.68 -10.96
N PRO A 152 -13.46 -16.56 -11.90
CA PRO A 152 -14.82 -17.09 -11.73
C PRO A 152 -14.91 -18.61 -11.50
N ASP A 153 -13.85 -19.36 -11.81
CA ASP A 153 -13.76 -20.81 -11.54
C ASP A 153 -13.31 -21.11 -10.10
N GLY A 154 -13.07 -20.10 -9.29
CA GLY A 154 -12.61 -20.19 -7.89
C GLY A 154 -11.11 -20.36 -7.74
N ASN A 155 -10.34 -20.43 -8.83
CA ASN A 155 -8.89 -20.49 -8.75
C ASN A 155 -8.31 -19.12 -8.43
N VAL A 156 -7.28 -19.12 -7.59
CA VAL A 156 -6.57 -17.91 -7.15
C VAL A 156 -5.35 -17.75 -8.04
N TRP A 157 -5.26 -16.65 -8.76
CA TRP A 157 -4.15 -16.35 -9.64
C TRP A 157 -3.35 -15.18 -9.09
N PHE A 158 -2.03 -15.22 -9.25
CA PHE A 158 -1.16 -14.15 -8.78
C PHE A 158 0.09 -14.00 -9.64
N VAL A 159 0.67 -12.80 -9.62
CA VAL A 159 1.90 -12.48 -10.35
C VAL A 159 3.12 -12.71 -9.48
N GLU A 160 4.08 -13.46 -10.01
CA GLU A 160 5.40 -13.73 -9.45
C GLU A 160 6.39 -12.66 -9.90
N SER A 161 6.38 -11.53 -9.19
CA SER A 161 6.99 -10.27 -9.65
C SER A 161 8.52 -10.33 -9.78
N ASN A 162 9.19 -11.26 -9.09
CA ASN A 162 10.64 -11.45 -9.22
C ASN A 162 11.03 -12.16 -10.53
N VAL A 163 10.09 -12.78 -11.23
CA VAL A 163 10.33 -13.58 -12.44
C VAL A 163 9.37 -13.30 -13.58
N GLY A 164 8.41 -12.38 -13.38
CA GLY A 164 7.42 -11.96 -14.38
C GLY A 164 6.53 -13.08 -14.92
N GLN A 165 6.34 -14.10 -14.10
CA GLN A 165 5.44 -15.22 -14.35
C GLN A 165 4.11 -14.98 -13.63
N ILE A 166 3.12 -15.79 -13.97
CA ILE A 166 1.93 -15.95 -13.15
C ILE A 166 1.83 -17.38 -12.65
N ALA A 167 1.18 -17.53 -11.51
CA ALA A 167 0.87 -18.82 -10.92
C ALA A 167 -0.61 -18.89 -10.55
N LYS A 168 -1.11 -20.12 -10.50
CA LYS A 168 -2.47 -20.47 -10.12
C LYS A 168 -2.43 -21.38 -8.90
N PHE A 169 -3.29 -21.09 -7.94
CA PHE A 169 -3.59 -21.95 -6.82
C PHE A 169 -5.05 -22.43 -6.89
N ASP A 170 -5.25 -23.74 -6.83
CA ASP A 170 -6.56 -24.37 -6.70
C ASP A 170 -6.86 -24.62 -5.21
N PRO A 171 -7.81 -23.87 -4.59
CA PRO A 171 -8.14 -24.03 -3.17
C PRO A 171 -8.78 -25.36 -2.81
N ILE A 172 -9.35 -26.10 -3.78
CA ILE A 172 -10.01 -27.39 -3.53
C ILE A 172 -8.97 -28.51 -3.40
N SER A 173 -7.98 -28.52 -4.30
CA SER A 173 -6.92 -29.53 -4.29
C SER A 173 -5.65 -29.09 -3.54
N GLU A 174 -5.58 -27.82 -3.14
CA GLU A 174 -4.41 -27.15 -2.56
C GLU A 174 -3.15 -27.29 -3.42
N ARG A 175 -3.31 -27.12 -4.74
CA ARG A 175 -2.20 -27.30 -5.70
C ARG A 175 -1.86 -26.02 -6.42
N PHE A 176 -0.57 -25.73 -6.46
CA PHE A 176 0.01 -24.69 -7.31
C PHE A 176 0.31 -25.21 -8.73
N THR A 177 0.13 -24.34 -9.71
CA THR A 177 0.59 -24.48 -11.09
C THR A 177 1.26 -23.17 -11.49
N GLU A 178 2.54 -23.21 -11.86
CA GLU A 178 3.32 -22.04 -12.26
C GLU A 178 3.54 -22.06 -13.77
N PHE A 179 3.36 -20.91 -14.43
CA PHE A 179 3.40 -20.81 -15.89
C PHE A 179 4.62 -20.01 -16.34
N GLN A 180 5.56 -20.69 -16.98
CA GLN A 180 6.80 -20.06 -17.45
C GLN A 180 6.54 -18.98 -18.51
N ASN A 181 7.10 -17.79 -18.29
CA ASN A 181 7.08 -16.69 -19.25
C ASN A 181 8.42 -16.61 -19.99
N ASP A 182 8.51 -17.26 -21.15
CA ASP A 182 9.72 -17.24 -22.00
C ASP A 182 9.96 -15.89 -22.68
N LEU A 183 8.98 -14.98 -22.65
CA LEU A 183 9.10 -13.61 -23.16
C LEU A 183 9.67 -12.64 -22.12
N TRP A 184 9.74 -13.05 -20.85
CA TRP A 184 10.27 -12.22 -19.78
C TRP A 184 11.79 -12.04 -19.90
N PRO A 185 12.33 -10.81 -19.77
CA PRO A 185 13.77 -10.61 -19.86
C PRO A 185 14.54 -11.32 -18.74
N GLU A 186 15.67 -11.94 -19.08
CA GLU A 186 16.48 -12.69 -18.10
C GLU A 186 16.98 -11.78 -16.96
N GLY A 187 16.74 -12.19 -15.71
CA GLY A 187 17.15 -11.44 -14.50
C GLY A 187 16.34 -10.16 -14.23
N ALA A 188 15.31 -9.88 -15.02
CA ALA A 188 14.42 -8.76 -14.79
C ALA A 188 13.47 -9.00 -13.62
N ARG A 189 13.08 -7.89 -12.98
CA ARG A 189 12.12 -7.85 -11.87
C ARG A 189 11.19 -6.67 -12.08
N THR A 190 9.98 -6.79 -11.55
CA THR A 190 9.00 -5.71 -11.56
C THR A 190 8.26 -5.63 -10.23
N MET A 191 7.37 -4.66 -10.09
CA MET A 191 6.33 -4.64 -9.07
C MET A 191 4.98 -4.55 -9.76
N SER A 192 4.41 -5.71 -10.05
CA SER A 192 3.10 -5.82 -10.69
C SER A 192 2.00 -5.62 -9.65
N TRP A 193 1.46 -4.40 -9.59
CA TRP A 193 0.46 -3.98 -8.60
C TRP A 193 -0.99 -4.31 -9.00
N GLY A 194 -1.26 -4.47 -10.29
CA GLY A 194 -2.61 -4.64 -10.83
C GLY A 194 -2.74 -5.95 -11.57
N MET A 195 -3.84 -6.65 -11.33
CA MET A 195 -4.23 -7.85 -12.06
C MET A 195 -5.75 -7.94 -12.13
N ASP A 196 -6.28 -8.37 -13.27
CA ASP A 196 -7.70 -8.65 -13.40
C ASP A 196 -8.00 -9.74 -14.45
N TYR A 197 -9.16 -10.37 -14.32
CA TYR A 197 -9.63 -11.44 -15.20
C TYR A 197 -10.64 -10.92 -16.22
N SER A 198 -10.41 -11.23 -17.49
CA SER A 198 -11.34 -10.94 -18.57
C SER A 198 -12.25 -12.15 -18.85
N SER A 199 -13.50 -11.86 -19.21
CA SER A 199 -14.51 -12.87 -19.57
C SER A 199 -14.16 -13.79 -20.75
N ASP A 200 -13.13 -13.45 -21.53
CA ASP A 200 -12.59 -14.28 -22.61
C ASP A 200 -11.61 -15.35 -22.12
N GLY A 201 -11.38 -15.47 -20.81
CA GLY A 201 -10.48 -16.45 -20.23
C GLY A 201 -9.04 -15.96 -20.09
N THR A 202 -8.81 -14.64 -20.13
CA THR A 202 -7.45 -14.08 -20.07
C THR A 202 -7.21 -13.31 -18.77
N MET A 203 -6.01 -13.49 -18.20
CA MET A 203 -5.52 -12.69 -17.08
C MET A 203 -4.68 -11.53 -17.61
N TRP A 204 -4.95 -10.32 -17.13
CA TRP A 204 -4.20 -9.13 -17.48
C TRP A 204 -3.51 -8.57 -16.25
N TYR A 205 -2.27 -8.12 -16.39
CA TYR A 205 -1.52 -7.55 -15.28
C TYR A 205 -0.54 -6.46 -15.71
N THR A 206 -0.27 -5.54 -14.81
CA THR A 206 0.62 -4.40 -15.06
C THR A 206 2.08 -4.76 -14.81
N ASP A 207 2.96 -4.14 -15.57
CA ASP A 207 4.40 -4.19 -15.38
C ASP A 207 4.97 -2.78 -15.43
N GLY A 208 5.25 -2.26 -14.24
CA GLY A 208 5.75 -0.90 -14.07
C GLY A 208 7.22 -0.71 -14.42
N SER A 209 8.01 -1.78 -14.55
CA SER A 209 9.43 -1.67 -14.85
C SER A 209 9.73 -1.61 -16.34
N PHE A 210 8.83 -2.16 -17.17
CA PHE A 210 8.99 -2.21 -18.62
C PHE A 210 7.89 -1.46 -19.37
N ASP A 211 7.10 -0.62 -18.68
CA ASP A 211 5.95 0.08 -19.25
C ASP A 211 5.11 -0.86 -20.11
N THR A 212 4.65 -1.96 -19.53
CA THR A 212 3.99 -3.04 -20.27
C THR A 212 2.71 -3.48 -19.54
N ILE A 213 1.71 -3.89 -20.31
CA ILE A 213 0.58 -4.67 -19.81
C ILE A 213 0.72 -6.07 -20.38
N TRP A 214 0.78 -7.06 -19.50
CA TRP A 214 0.85 -8.45 -19.85
C TRP A 214 -0.53 -9.07 -19.90
N ARG A 215 -0.66 -10.09 -20.75
CA ARG A 215 -1.86 -10.91 -20.94
C ARG A 215 -1.46 -12.37 -20.92
N PHE A 216 -2.25 -13.19 -20.24
CA PHE A 216 -2.08 -14.64 -20.22
C PHE A 216 -3.39 -15.33 -20.55
N ASP A 217 -3.40 -16.18 -21.58
CA ASP A 217 -4.53 -17.05 -21.91
C ASP A 217 -4.55 -18.26 -20.96
N THR A 218 -5.57 -18.35 -20.11
CA THR A 218 -5.67 -19.41 -19.10
C THR A 218 -6.02 -20.79 -19.67
N ILE A 219 -6.46 -20.87 -20.93
CA ILE A 219 -6.79 -22.12 -21.63
C ILE A 219 -5.61 -22.55 -22.49
N GLY A 220 -5.07 -21.63 -23.29
CA GLY A 220 -3.92 -21.87 -24.16
C GLY A 220 -2.59 -21.95 -23.42
N GLU A 221 -2.53 -21.42 -22.20
CA GLU A 221 -1.33 -21.29 -21.36
C GLU A 221 -0.22 -20.49 -22.05
N THR A 222 -0.59 -19.41 -22.74
CA THR A 222 0.33 -18.57 -23.51
C THR A 222 0.34 -17.13 -23.04
N TYR A 223 1.53 -16.54 -23.01
CA TYR A 223 1.75 -15.13 -22.75
C TYR A 223 1.70 -14.28 -24.01
N ASP A 224 1.21 -13.06 -23.83
CA ASP A 224 1.24 -11.96 -24.77
C ASP A 224 1.45 -10.65 -23.99
N ALA A 225 1.87 -9.60 -24.66
CA ALA A 225 2.15 -8.32 -24.02
C ALA A 225 1.93 -7.16 -24.97
N MET A 226 1.51 -6.03 -24.40
CA MET A 226 1.39 -4.77 -25.11
C MET A 226 2.14 -3.67 -24.37
N SER A 227 2.80 -2.80 -25.12
CA SER A 227 3.44 -1.62 -24.55
C SER A 227 2.41 -0.66 -23.96
N TYR A 228 2.67 -0.18 -22.76
CA TYR A 228 1.93 0.89 -22.13
C TYR A 228 2.37 2.24 -22.73
N PRO A 229 1.43 3.17 -23.01
CA PRO A 229 1.77 4.46 -23.58
C PRO A 229 2.39 5.37 -22.52
N SER A 230 3.73 5.36 -22.44
CA SER A 230 4.49 6.16 -21.47
C SER A 230 4.41 7.66 -21.74
N SER A 231 4.49 8.46 -20.67
CA SER A 231 4.54 9.92 -20.73
C SER A 231 5.99 10.42 -20.75
N LYS A 232 6.19 11.68 -21.14
CA LYS A 232 7.51 12.34 -20.98
C LYS A 232 7.99 12.39 -19.52
N GLU A 233 7.06 12.35 -18.58
CA GLU A 233 7.29 12.39 -17.13
C GLU A 233 7.63 11.00 -16.56
N GLY A 234 7.62 9.95 -17.41
CA GLY A 234 7.70 8.55 -17.03
C GLY A 234 6.31 7.91 -16.99
N SER A 235 6.27 6.64 -16.62
CA SER A 235 5.04 5.92 -16.28
C SER A 235 5.29 4.87 -15.22
N LEU A 236 4.22 4.52 -14.52
CA LEU A 236 4.14 3.39 -13.61
C LEU A 236 2.69 2.89 -13.67
N PRO A 237 2.32 2.09 -14.70
CA PRO A 237 1.02 1.43 -14.72
C PRO A 237 0.87 0.59 -13.45
N GLN A 238 -0.07 0.96 -12.59
CA GLN A 238 -0.15 0.43 -11.23
C GLN A 238 -1.33 -0.53 -11.09
N LYS A 239 -2.54 -0.01 -10.80
CA LYS A 239 -3.78 -0.79 -10.77
C LYS A 239 -4.33 -0.94 -12.18
N LEU A 240 -4.90 -2.11 -12.44
CA LEU A 240 -5.64 -2.43 -13.66
C LEU A 240 -6.99 -3.03 -13.25
N THR A 241 -8.05 -2.59 -13.91
CA THR A 241 -9.40 -3.14 -13.76
C THR A 241 -10.04 -3.30 -15.14
N ILE A 242 -10.72 -4.43 -15.37
CA ILE A 242 -11.45 -4.74 -16.59
C ILE A 242 -12.94 -4.53 -16.35
N ARG A 243 -13.56 -3.66 -17.14
CA ARG A 243 -15.01 -3.41 -17.12
C ARG A 243 -15.60 -3.48 -18.52
N GLY A 244 -16.40 -4.53 -18.75
CA GLY A 244 -16.95 -4.82 -20.08
C GLY A 244 -15.81 -5.11 -21.06
N SER A 245 -15.71 -4.32 -22.13
CA SER A 245 -14.57 -4.39 -23.06
C SER A 245 -13.43 -3.44 -22.72
N ASN A 246 -13.46 -2.70 -21.61
CA ASN A 246 -12.41 -1.72 -21.31
C ASN A 246 -11.44 -2.25 -20.26
N ILE A 247 -10.14 -2.13 -20.52
CA ILE A 247 -9.11 -2.12 -19.46
C ILE A 247 -8.91 -0.67 -19.03
N ILE A 248 -8.99 -0.40 -17.74
CA ILE A 248 -8.71 0.90 -17.14
C ILE A 248 -7.44 0.74 -16.30
N VAL A 249 -6.48 1.63 -16.47
CA VAL A 249 -5.19 1.58 -15.77
C VAL A 249 -4.85 2.97 -15.23
N ASN A 250 -4.51 3.07 -13.95
CA ASN A 250 -3.88 4.29 -13.45
C ASN A 250 -2.38 4.27 -13.72
N ASP A 251 -1.88 5.36 -14.28
CA ASP A 251 -0.47 5.64 -14.42
C ASP A 251 -0.03 6.45 -13.20
N PHE A 252 0.56 5.75 -12.23
CA PHE A 252 0.83 6.34 -10.94
C PHE A 252 1.77 7.54 -11.02
N THR A 253 2.86 7.44 -11.80
CA THR A 253 3.84 8.52 -11.97
C THR A 253 3.59 9.37 -13.22
N GLY A 254 2.85 8.86 -14.21
CA GLY A 254 2.53 9.60 -15.44
C GLY A 254 1.30 10.51 -15.33
N SER A 255 0.75 10.68 -14.12
CA SER A 255 -0.38 11.58 -13.81
C SER A 255 -1.61 11.38 -14.71
N LYS A 256 -2.00 10.14 -15.03
CA LYS A 256 -3.12 9.88 -15.95
C LYS A 256 -3.86 8.57 -15.67
N ILE A 257 -5.08 8.48 -16.19
CA ILE A 257 -5.82 7.22 -16.33
C ILE A 257 -5.88 6.86 -17.82
N THR A 258 -5.55 5.62 -18.18
CA THR A 258 -5.58 5.12 -19.56
C THR A 258 -6.65 4.06 -19.73
N PHE A 259 -7.38 4.15 -20.84
CA PHE A 259 -8.41 3.21 -21.27
C PHE A 259 -7.95 2.49 -22.51
N PHE A 260 -8.15 1.18 -22.53
CA PHE A 260 -7.88 0.29 -23.66
C PHE A 260 -9.15 -0.50 -24.00
N ASP A 261 -9.42 -0.72 -25.28
CA ASP A 261 -10.61 -1.47 -25.72
C ASP A 261 -10.24 -2.90 -26.19
N LEU A 262 -10.61 -3.88 -25.38
CA LEU A 262 -10.44 -5.33 -25.59
C LEU A 262 -11.18 -5.87 -26.81
N ALA A 263 -12.16 -5.14 -27.38
CA ALA A 263 -12.81 -5.56 -28.61
C ALA A 263 -11.86 -5.50 -29.83
N GLN A 264 -10.72 -4.84 -29.68
CA GLN A 264 -9.74 -4.62 -30.74
C GLN A 264 -8.69 -5.74 -30.74
N ASN A 265 -8.05 -5.95 -31.89
CA ASN A 265 -6.90 -6.85 -31.94
C ASN A 265 -5.77 -6.25 -31.09
N ILE A 266 -5.05 -7.08 -30.32
CA ILE A 266 -3.99 -6.62 -29.42
C ILE A 266 -2.86 -5.89 -30.17
N ASP A 267 -2.61 -6.29 -31.43
CA ASP A 267 -1.64 -5.65 -32.33
C ASP A 267 -2.04 -4.22 -32.75
N ASP A 268 -3.34 -3.90 -32.71
CA ASP A 268 -3.93 -2.64 -33.19
C ASP A 268 -4.73 -1.93 -32.07
N LEU A 269 -4.42 -2.20 -30.80
CA LEU A 269 -5.20 -1.73 -29.67
C LEU A 269 -5.09 -0.21 -29.52
N THR A 270 -6.19 0.51 -29.79
CA THR A 270 -6.27 1.94 -29.55
C THR A 270 -6.51 2.22 -28.07
N TYR A 271 -5.92 3.31 -27.58
CA TYR A 271 -6.08 3.77 -26.22
C TYR A 271 -6.47 5.24 -26.19
N SER A 272 -7.10 5.63 -25.08
CA SER A 272 -7.33 7.04 -24.73
C SER A 272 -6.87 7.27 -23.31
N SER A 273 -6.30 8.44 -23.04
CA SER A 273 -5.86 8.79 -21.69
C SER A 273 -6.50 10.08 -21.21
N ILE A 274 -6.84 10.11 -19.92
CA ILE A 274 -7.29 11.28 -19.18
C ILE A 274 -6.10 11.74 -18.34
N VAL A 275 -5.56 12.91 -18.66
CA VAL A 275 -4.46 13.51 -17.88
C VAL A 275 -5.05 14.23 -16.68
N ALA A 276 -4.44 14.01 -15.52
CA ALA A 276 -4.85 14.65 -14.29
C ALA A 276 -4.52 16.15 -14.30
N PRO A 277 -5.31 16.99 -13.60
CA PRO A 277 -5.19 18.44 -13.68
C PRO A 277 -3.94 19.00 -12.99
N ILE A 278 -3.37 18.30 -12.01
CA ILE A 278 -2.16 18.73 -11.30
C ILE A 278 -0.92 18.20 -12.06
N PRO A 279 -0.02 19.04 -12.58
CA PRO A 279 1.20 18.57 -13.23
C PRO A 279 2.19 17.95 -12.23
N ASN A 280 2.97 16.94 -12.66
CA ASN A 280 3.95 16.23 -11.82
C ASN A 280 3.35 15.68 -10.52
N SER A 281 2.17 15.08 -10.62
CA SER A 281 1.39 14.55 -9.50
C SER A 281 1.28 13.03 -9.57
N PHE A 282 0.90 12.41 -8.47
CA PHE A 282 0.57 11.00 -8.46
C PHE A 282 -0.90 10.79 -8.75
N THR A 283 -1.21 9.82 -9.61
CA THR A 283 -2.59 9.35 -9.82
C THR A 283 -2.76 8.04 -9.11
N GLY A 284 -3.47 8.04 -7.98
CA GLY A 284 -3.70 6.82 -7.20
C GLY A 284 -4.72 5.89 -7.86
N ASP A 285 -5.27 5.01 -7.04
CA ASP A 285 -6.30 4.05 -7.44
C ASP A 285 -7.60 4.76 -7.84
N PHE A 286 -8.49 3.99 -8.45
CA PHE A 286 -9.73 4.46 -9.02
C PHE A 286 -10.87 3.47 -8.77
N GLY A 287 -12.09 4.01 -8.76
CA GLY A 287 -13.33 3.27 -8.60
C GLY A 287 -14.38 3.84 -9.53
N VAL A 288 -15.47 3.10 -9.74
CA VAL A 288 -16.52 3.53 -10.66
C VAL A 288 -17.87 3.37 -9.99
N ASP A 289 -18.64 4.46 -9.95
CA ASP A 289 -19.93 4.50 -9.29
C ASP A 289 -21.06 3.82 -10.10
N SER A 290 -22.24 3.72 -9.50
CA SER A 290 -23.44 3.10 -10.10
C SER A 290 -23.90 3.77 -11.40
N LYS A 291 -23.45 5.01 -11.67
CA LYS A 291 -23.75 5.81 -12.86
C LYS A 291 -22.62 5.78 -13.89
N ASN A 292 -21.63 4.90 -13.72
CA ASN A 292 -20.43 4.79 -14.56
C ASN A 292 -19.54 6.05 -14.57
N ASN A 293 -19.55 6.86 -13.51
CA ASN A 293 -18.51 7.88 -13.35
C ASN A 293 -17.26 7.25 -12.73
N LEU A 294 -16.10 7.65 -13.23
CA LEU A 294 -14.81 7.26 -12.69
C LEU A 294 -14.41 8.21 -11.56
N TRP A 295 -14.16 7.67 -10.39
CA TRP A 295 -13.58 8.37 -9.26
C TRP A 295 -12.11 7.99 -9.12
N TYR A 296 -11.22 8.95 -8.95
CA TYR A 296 -9.80 8.68 -8.75
C TYR A 296 -9.11 9.81 -8.00
N THR A 297 -7.96 9.51 -7.41
CA THR A 297 -7.19 10.47 -6.62
C THR A 297 -6.06 11.07 -7.44
N ASN A 298 -5.81 12.35 -7.24
CA ASN A 298 -4.66 13.03 -7.83
C ASN A 298 -3.99 13.94 -6.81
N TRP A 299 -2.73 13.70 -6.47
CA TRP A 299 -2.11 14.36 -5.34
C TRP A 299 -0.61 14.55 -5.49
N VAL A 300 -0.10 15.57 -4.81
CA VAL A 300 1.33 15.85 -4.70
C VAL A 300 1.67 15.75 -3.20
N PRO A 301 2.73 15.01 -2.82
CA PRO A 301 3.08 14.81 -1.43
C PRO A 301 3.14 16.13 -0.65
N GLU A 302 2.58 16.14 0.56
CA GLU A 302 2.65 17.25 1.53
C GLU A 302 2.15 18.63 1.04
N THR A 303 1.42 18.69 -0.08
CA THR A 303 1.07 19.98 -0.70
C THR A 303 -0.41 20.10 -1.02
N THR A 304 -0.91 19.30 -1.94
CA THR A 304 -2.30 19.37 -2.41
C THR A 304 -2.75 18.03 -2.94
N GLY A 305 -4.05 17.77 -2.88
CA GLY A 305 -4.63 16.64 -3.55
C GLY A 305 -6.11 16.87 -3.83
N LEU A 306 -6.59 16.16 -4.84
CA LEU A 306 -7.93 16.28 -5.39
C LEU A 306 -8.55 14.89 -5.51
N LEU A 307 -9.82 14.80 -5.15
CA LEU A 307 -10.71 13.74 -5.60
C LEU A 307 -11.35 14.21 -6.91
N LEU A 308 -11.21 13.39 -7.95
CA LEU A 308 -11.70 13.69 -9.28
C LEU A 308 -12.81 12.71 -9.63
N LYS A 309 -13.94 13.24 -10.08
CA LYS A 309 -15.03 12.48 -10.67
C LYS A 309 -15.12 12.80 -12.14
N PHE A 310 -14.95 11.79 -12.99
CA PHE A 310 -14.99 11.91 -14.43
C PHE A 310 -16.20 11.21 -15.02
N ASN A 311 -17.00 11.95 -15.78
CA ASN A 311 -18.19 11.41 -16.46
C ASN A 311 -17.80 10.71 -17.78
N ILE A 312 -17.54 9.40 -17.69
CA ILE A 312 -17.12 8.57 -18.83
C ILE A 312 -18.16 8.60 -19.96
N GLU A 313 -19.45 8.47 -19.63
CA GLU A 313 -20.50 8.31 -20.63
C GLU A 313 -20.74 9.61 -21.40
N GLN A 314 -20.74 10.75 -20.72
CA GLN A 314 -20.84 12.05 -21.37
C GLN A 314 -19.61 12.30 -22.27
N TYR A 315 -18.41 11.99 -21.77
CA TYR A 315 -17.19 12.11 -22.55
C TYR A 315 -17.24 11.27 -23.83
N LYS A 316 -17.71 10.02 -23.75
CA LYS A 316 -17.86 9.15 -24.93
C LYS A 316 -18.86 9.68 -25.94
N GLN A 317 -20.01 10.17 -25.48
CA GLN A 317 -21.04 10.76 -26.35
C GLN A 317 -20.52 12.01 -27.08
N ASP A 318 -19.84 12.87 -26.35
CA ASP A 318 -19.33 14.13 -26.87
C ASP A 318 -18.04 13.94 -27.70
N SER A 319 -17.27 12.88 -27.46
CA SER A 319 -16.13 12.50 -28.31
C SER A 319 -16.55 12.20 -29.75
N TYR A 320 -17.76 11.66 -29.97
CA TYR A 320 -18.35 11.55 -31.31
C TYR A 320 -18.64 12.93 -31.91
N LEU A 321 -19.13 13.88 -31.13
CA LEU A 321 -19.35 15.27 -31.58
C LEU A 321 -18.01 15.99 -31.84
N ALA A 322 -16.97 15.74 -31.06
CA ALA A 322 -15.64 16.28 -31.28
C ALA A 322 -15.04 15.81 -32.61
N SER A 323 -15.34 14.58 -33.04
CA SER A 323 -14.96 14.08 -34.37
C SER A 323 -15.60 14.87 -35.53
N THR A 324 -16.63 15.68 -35.26
CA THR A 324 -17.26 16.60 -36.23
C THR A 324 -16.61 18.00 -36.27
N GLY A 325 -15.55 18.22 -35.48
CA GLY A 325 -14.79 19.48 -35.44
C GLY A 325 -15.23 20.47 -34.35
N ILE A 326 -16.02 20.03 -33.37
CA ILE A 326 -16.41 20.83 -32.20
C ILE A 326 -15.37 20.61 -31.11
N ASP A 327 -14.70 21.68 -30.67
CA ASP A 327 -13.76 21.61 -29.54
C ASP A 327 -14.54 21.65 -28.22
N ILE A 328 -14.44 20.59 -27.41
CA ILE A 328 -15.09 20.48 -26.10
C ILE A 328 -14.00 20.24 -25.05
N PRO A 329 -13.75 21.22 -24.17
CA PRO A 329 -12.70 21.11 -23.16
C PRO A 329 -12.91 19.93 -22.20
N LEU A 330 -11.82 19.25 -21.83
CA LEU A 330 -11.85 18.05 -20.98
C LEU A 330 -12.34 18.36 -19.55
N GLU A 331 -12.09 19.58 -19.07
CA GLU A 331 -12.56 20.07 -17.77
C GLU A 331 -14.09 20.05 -17.62
N ASN A 332 -14.85 20.03 -18.73
CA ASN A 332 -16.32 19.98 -18.68
C ASN A 332 -16.87 18.63 -18.20
N TYR A 333 -16.03 17.59 -18.11
CA TYR A 333 -16.42 16.25 -17.68
C TYR A 333 -16.00 15.93 -16.25
N PHE A 334 -15.41 16.90 -15.55
CA PHE A 334 -14.89 16.73 -14.20
C PHE A 334 -15.71 17.47 -13.15
N ASP A 335 -16.04 16.75 -12.07
CA ASP A 335 -16.25 17.36 -10.75
C ASP A 335 -14.97 17.16 -9.92
N VAL A 336 -14.57 18.20 -9.18
CA VAL A 336 -13.28 18.27 -8.47
C VAL A 336 -13.53 18.65 -7.02
N TYR A 337 -12.96 17.88 -6.09
CA TYR A 337 -13.09 18.12 -4.66
C TYR A 337 -11.72 18.18 -4.00
N ASP A 338 -11.45 19.24 -3.26
CA ASP A 338 -10.20 19.40 -2.52
C ASP A 338 -10.09 18.38 -1.38
N PHE A 339 -8.92 17.79 -1.20
CA PHE A 339 -8.64 16.95 -0.05
C PHE A 339 -8.62 17.76 1.25
N PRO A 340 -9.05 17.15 2.37
CA PRO A 340 -8.77 17.72 3.69
C PRO A 340 -7.26 17.71 3.96
N ASP A 341 -6.77 18.66 4.77
CA ASP A 341 -5.34 18.85 5.08
C ASP A 341 -4.62 17.58 5.58
N ASP A 342 -5.35 16.66 6.20
CA ASP A 342 -4.80 15.43 6.75
C ASP A 342 -4.70 14.27 5.74
N LEU A 343 -5.28 14.39 4.53
CA LEU A 343 -5.21 13.37 3.48
C LEU A 343 -4.05 13.65 2.53
N ASN A 344 -2.91 12.99 2.78
CA ASN A 344 -1.64 13.34 2.15
C ASN A 344 -1.13 12.36 1.10
N THR A 345 -1.47 11.06 1.20
CA THR A 345 -0.98 10.00 0.31
C THR A 345 -2.14 9.06 -0.03
N ALA A 346 -3.05 9.57 -0.87
CA ALA A 346 -4.29 8.91 -1.23
C ALA A 346 -4.09 7.82 -2.30
N ASN A 347 -3.52 6.67 -1.92
CA ASN A 347 -3.19 5.60 -2.86
C ASN A 347 -4.39 4.72 -3.21
N GLY A 348 -5.09 4.17 -2.23
CA GLY A 348 -6.22 3.27 -2.46
C GLY A 348 -7.56 4.00 -2.50
N LEU A 349 -8.45 3.54 -3.37
CA LEU A 349 -9.79 4.08 -3.54
C LEU A 349 -10.78 2.97 -3.93
N SER A 350 -11.97 3.02 -3.36
CA SER A 350 -13.11 2.19 -3.76
C SER A 350 -14.41 2.98 -3.65
N VAL A 351 -15.46 2.49 -4.31
CA VAL A 351 -16.80 3.10 -4.27
C VAL A 351 -17.77 2.05 -3.73
N ASP A 352 -18.52 2.40 -2.69
CA ASP A 352 -19.49 1.49 -2.08
C ASP A 352 -20.83 1.47 -2.84
N GLU A 353 -21.74 0.58 -2.41
CA GLU A 353 -23.07 0.42 -3.03
C GLU A 353 -23.97 1.66 -2.94
N ASN A 354 -23.64 2.60 -2.06
CA ASN A 354 -24.33 3.88 -1.89
C ASN A 354 -23.64 5.03 -2.64
N ASP A 355 -22.69 4.71 -3.53
CA ASP A 355 -21.84 5.63 -4.27
C ASP A 355 -20.93 6.51 -3.38
N ASN A 356 -20.70 6.18 -2.10
CA ASN A 356 -19.68 6.88 -1.32
C ASN A 356 -18.29 6.43 -1.76
N VAL A 357 -17.35 7.36 -1.75
CA VAL A 357 -15.96 7.09 -2.12
C VAL A 357 -15.13 6.89 -0.86
N TRP A 358 -14.46 5.75 -0.76
CA TRP A 358 -13.56 5.40 0.34
C TRP A 358 -12.12 5.56 -0.11
N ILE A 359 -11.30 6.22 0.70
CA ILE A 359 -9.91 6.56 0.38
C ILE A 359 -9.03 6.24 1.58
N VAL A 360 -7.90 5.57 1.35
CA VAL A 360 -6.90 5.30 2.40
C VAL A 360 -5.68 6.21 2.25
N ASP A 361 -5.16 6.69 3.38
CA ASP A 361 -3.94 7.48 3.42
C ASP A 361 -2.74 6.62 3.85
N THR A 362 -1.93 6.23 2.88
CA THR A 362 -0.78 5.33 3.09
C THR A 362 0.33 5.95 3.93
N SER A 363 0.31 7.27 4.14
CA SER A 363 1.29 7.95 5.00
C SER A 363 0.89 7.96 6.48
N SER A 364 -0.31 7.49 6.82
CA SER A 364 -0.85 7.55 8.18
C SER A 364 -1.58 6.25 8.56
N SER A 365 -2.46 6.36 9.56
CA SER A 365 -3.44 5.33 9.93
C SER A 365 -4.87 5.75 9.57
N PHE A 366 -5.02 6.76 8.70
CA PHE A 366 -6.33 7.33 8.39
C PHE A 366 -6.91 6.75 7.10
N PHE A 367 -8.22 6.71 7.07
CA PHE A 367 -9.02 6.49 5.88
C PHE A 367 -10.24 7.41 5.93
N PHE A 368 -10.82 7.68 4.77
CA PHE A 368 -11.80 8.73 4.60
C PHE A 368 -12.97 8.22 3.78
N LYS A 369 -14.18 8.62 4.17
CA LYS A 369 -15.39 8.55 3.35
C LYS A 369 -15.65 9.91 2.75
N PHE A 370 -15.88 9.99 1.45
CA PHE A 370 -16.47 11.14 0.80
C PHE A 370 -17.90 10.80 0.39
N ASP A 371 -18.86 11.58 0.89
CA ASP A 371 -20.27 11.50 0.48
C ASP A 371 -20.51 12.51 -0.67
N PRO A 372 -20.77 12.05 -1.91
CA PRO A 372 -20.99 12.95 -3.04
C PRO A 372 -22.28 13.77 -2.99
N ASN A 373 -23.25 13.41 -2.15
CA ASN A 373 -24.49 14.17 -2.00
C ASN A 373 -24.31 15.33 -1.03
N GLU A 374 -23.51 15.13 0.03
CA GLU A 374 -23.18 16.17 1.01
C GLU A 374 -21.91 16.95 0.68
N GLU A 375 -21.11 16.47 -0.29
CA GLU A 375 -19.77 16.96 -0.62
C GLU A 375 -18.86 17.05 0.61
N LYS A 376 -18.96 16.05 1.50
CA LYS A 376 -18.32 16.06 2.81
C LYS A 376 -17.40 14.87 3.01
N PHE A 377 -16.19 15.14 3.50
CA PHE A 377 -15.28 14.13 4.00
C PHE A 377 -15.57 13.79 5.47
N THR A 378 -15.62 12.49 5.77
CA THR A 378 -15.60 11.94 7.12
C THR A 378 -14.30 11.17 7.31
N LYS A 379 -13.52 11.55 8.31
CA LYS A 379 -12.22 10.95 8.63
C LYS A 379 -12.41 9.82 9.64
N PHE A 380 -11.72 8.70 9.42
CA PHE A 380 -11.62 7.56 10.31
C PHE A 380 -10.15 7.22 10.58
N VAL A 381 -9.89 6.31 11.51
CA VAL A 381 -8.54 5.88 11.90
C VAL A 381 -8.54 4.40 12.21
N THR A 382 -7.56 3.65 11.71
CA THR A 382 -7.39 2.24 12.07
C THR A 382 -6.90 2.11 13.51
N SER A 383 -6.77 0.89 14.00
CA SER A 383 -6.20 0.65 15.31
C SER A 383 -4.70 0.95 15.36
N THR A 384 -4.20 1.20 16.57
CA THR A 384 -2.74 1.33 16.77
C THR A 384 -2.07 -0.02 16.46
N PRO A 385 -1.04 -0.05 15.59
CA PRO A 385 -0.34 -1.29 15.26
C PRO A 385 0.21 -2.01 16.49
N GLN A 386 0.14 -3.33 16.49
CA GLN A 386 0.70 -4.13 17.58
C GLN A 386 2.23 -4.12 17.55
N LYS A 387 2.89 -4.12 18.73
CA LYS A 387 4.36 -4.14 18.83
C LYS A 387 5.00 -5.35 18.13
N SER A 388 4.25 -6.43 17.99
CA SER A 388 4.64 -7.62 17.23
C SER A 388 4.73 -7.39 15.72
N ALA A 389 4.18 -6.31 15.17
CA ALA A 389 4.33 -5.97 13.75
C ALA A 389 5.56 -5.08 13.51
N TYR A 390 5.63 -3.94 14.23
CA TYR A 390 6.64 -2.91 13.97
C TYR A 390 7.90 -3.02 14.84
N GLY A 391 7.87 -3.78 15.94
CA GLY A 391 8.96 -3.85 16.90
C GLY A 391 9.09 -2.58 17.74
N ASN A 392 10.32 -2.10 17.93
CA ASN A 392 10.79 -0.79 18.42
C ASN A 392 12.10 -0.96 19.23
N SER A 393 13.00 -1.82 18.76
CA SER A 393 14.25 -2.15 19.46
C SER A 393 15.18 -0.94 19.58
N THR A 394 15.18 -0.06 18.57
CA THR A 394 15.96 1.19 18.56
C THR A 394 15.30 2.29 19.37
N GLY A 395 14.00 2.19 19.63
CA GLY A 395 13.22 3.25 20.25
C GLY A 395 12.89 4.42 19.33
N ILE A 396 13.21 4.35 18.03
CA ILE A 396 12.95 5.43 17.06
C ILE A 396 11.45 5.59 16.79
N ILE A 397 10.69 4.50 16.81
CA ILE A 397 9.26 4.51 16.50
C ILE A 397 8.50 5.06 17.72
N LYS A 398 8.05 6.31 17.62
CA LYS A 398 7.27 6.98 18.67
C LYS A 398 5.77 6.82 18.49
N THR A 399 5.32 6.87 17.25
CA THR A 399 3.92 6.74 16.86
C THR A 399 3.87 5.73 15.72
N PRO A 400 3.56 4.46 16.00
CA PRO A 400 3.40 3.47 14.94
C PRO A 400 2.14 3.81 14.11
N ILE A 401 2.25 3.68 12.80
CA ILE A 401 1.15 3.88 11.84
C ILE A 401 0.86 2.55 11.13
N SER A 402 -0.37 2.34 10.68
CA SER A 402 -0.83 1.09 10.05
C SER A 402 -0.56 1.00 8.55
N ARG A 403 -0.48 2.16 7.88
CA ARG A 403 -0.27 2.31 6.44
C ARG A 403 -1.26 1.48 5.62
N PRO A 404 -2.56 1.85 5.65
CA PRO A 404 -3.54 1.25 4.75
C PRO A 404 -3.18 1.59 3.29
N TYR A 405 -3.35 0.66 2.36
CA TYR A 405 -2.90 0.87 0.98
C TYR A 405 -3.97 0.63 -0.09
N TRP A 406 -4.50 -0.58 -0.26
CA TRP A 406 -5.60 -0.86 -1.19
C TRP A 406 -6.92 -0.90 -0.45
N THR A 407 -8.00 -0.62 -1.16
CA THR A 407 -9.36 -0.79 -0.64
C THR A 407 -10.24 -1.51 -1.64
N GLU A 408 -11.15 -2.34 -1.16
CA GLU A 408 -12.22 -2.95 -1.96
C GLU A 408 -13.49 -3.03 -1.11
N THR A 409 -14.66 -3.04 -1.73
CA THR A 409 -15.92 -3.31 -1.03
C THR A 409 -16.40 -4.72 -1.34
N ASP A 410 -16.84 -5.46 -0.32
CA ASP A 410 -17.43 -6.78 -0.53
C ASP A 410 -18.94 -6.69 -0.86
N MET A 411 -19.54 -7.86 -1.14
CA MET A 411 -20.97 -7.97 -1.40
C MET A 411 -21.85 -7.82 -0.15
N ASN A 412 -21.25 -7.78 1.04
CA ASN A 412 -21.94 -7.61 2.32
C ASN A 412 -21.99 -6.13 2.76
N GLY A 413 -21.45 -5.21 1.96
CA GLY A 413 -21.40 -3.79 2.27
C GLY A 413 -20.25 -3.39 3.20
N ASN A 414 -19.23 -4.24 3.37
CA ASN A 414 -18.03 -3.92 4.13
C ASN A 414 -16.98 -3.28 3.23
N LEU A 415 -16.14 -2.44 3.84
CA LEU A 415 -14.89 -1.97 3.25
C LEU A 415 -13.72 -2.83 3.75
N ILE A 416 -12.92 -3.34 2.83
CA ILE A 416 -11.74 -4.17 3.10
C ILE A 416 -10.50 -3.39 2.70
N PHE A 417 -9.46 -3.45 3.53
CA PHE A 417 -8.15 -2.89 3.20
C PHE A 417 -7.03 -3.62 3.91
N ASN A 418 -5.84 -3.62 3.31
CA ASN A 418 -4.63 -4.16 3.91
C ASN A 418 -3.86 -3.06 4.66
N GLU A 419 -3.25 -3.43 5.77
CA GLU A 419 -2.42 -2.56 6.61
C GLU A 419 -0.98 -3.06 6.63
N GLN A 420 -0.13 -2.44 5.80
CA GLN A 420 1.21 -2.96 5.52
C GLN A 420 2.09 -3.05 6.77
N THR A 421 2.06 -2.03 7.63
CA THR A 421 2.92 -1.96 8.82
C THR A 421 2.26 -2.50 10.08
N SER A 422 0.94 -2.70 10.08
CA SER A 422 0.25 -3.45 11.12
C SER A 422 0.32 -4.96 10.92
N ASN A 423 0.68 -5.42 9.71
CA ASN A 423 0.61 -6.84 9.31
C ASN A 423 -0.82 -7.41 9.42
N GLN A 424 -1.80 -6.61 9.02
CA GLN A 424 -3.21 -6.93 9.19
C GLN A 424 -4.01 -6.75 7.89
N LEU A 425 -5.11 -7.49 7.78
CA LEU A 425 -6.21 -7.22 6.84
C LEU A 425 -7.42 -6.75 7.64
N ALA A 426 -7.98 -5.63 7.26
CA ALA A 426 -9.08 -4.97 7.95
C ALA A 426 -10.40 -5.17 7.20
N VAL A 427 -11.47 -5.38 7.96
CA VAL A 427 -12.86 -5.39 7.50
C VAL A 427 -13.62 -4.35 8.32
N PHE A 428 -14.07 -3.31 7.65
CA PHE A 428 -14.86 -2.23 8.21
C PHE A 428 -16.32 -2.37 7.80
N ASP A 429 -17.17 -2.69 8.78
CA ASP A 429 -18.62 -2.68 8.66
C ASP A 429 -19.09 -1.23 8.62
N ILE A 430 -19.48 -0.78 7.43
CA ILE A 430 -19.83 0.61 7.13
C ILE A 430 -21.06 1.05 7.93
N ASP A 431 -22.07 0.19 8.01
CA ASP A 431 -23.37 0.53 8.62
C ASP A 431 -23.27 0.64 10.15
N ASN A 432 -22.47 -0.23 10.77
CA ASN A 432 -22.34 -0.28 12.24
C ASN A 432 -21.09 0.43 12.77
N GLU A 433 -20.26 0.98 11.87
CA GLU A 433 -18.94 1.55 12.14
C GLU A 433 -18.11 0.65 13.08
N ARG A 434 -17.96 -0.62 12.68
CA ARG A 434 -17.13 -1.60 13.39
C ARG A 434 -15.93 -1.99 12.54
N LEU A 435 -14.78 -2.05 13.18
CA LEU A 435 -13.53 -2.43 12.52
C LEU A 435 -13.02 -3.74 13.11
N ILE A 436 -12.79 -4.72 12.24
CA ILE A 436 -12.19 -6.01 12.57
C ILE A 436 -10.87 -6.11 11.81
N GLU A 437 -9.75 -6.29 12.51
CA GLU A 437 -8.43 -6.42 11.87
C GLU A 437 -7.83 -7.79 12.18
N TYR A 438 -7.58 -8.58 11.14
CA TYR A 438 -7.03 -9.93 11.21
C TYR A 438 -5.51 -9.91 11.06
N MET A 439 -4.81 -10.44 12.05
CA MET A 439 -3.34 -10.52 12.06
C MET A 439 -2.85 -11.65 11.17
N VAL A 440 -1.95 -11.33 10.23
CA VAL A 440 -1.23 -12.34 9.44
C VAL A 440 -0.15 -13.00 10.33
N PRO A 441 -0.06 -14.34 10.38
CA PRO A 441 0.83 -15.02 11.32
C PRO A 441 2.31 -15.02 10.89
N SER A 442 2.61 -14.87 9.60
CA SER A 442 3.97 -14.65 9.13
C SER A 442 4.46 -13.25 9.41
N LYS A 443 5.74 -13.15 9.77
CA LYS A 443 6.38 -11.93 10.25
C LYS A 443 7.85 -11.95 9.83
N ASN A 444 8.21 -11.07 8.89
CA ASN A 444 9.60 -10.91 8.48
C ASN A 444 10.28 -9.84 9.35
N PRO A 445 11.23 -10.20 10.22
CA PRO A 445 11.89 -9.25 11.12
C PRO A 445 12.85 -8.29 10.39
N ASN A 446 13.12 -8.49 9.09
CA ASN A 446 13.92 -7.56 8.30
C ASN A 446 13.13 -6.34 7.81
N TRP A 447 11.81 -6.37 7.94
CA TRP A 447 10.91 -5.29 7.55
C TRP A 447 10.37 -4.49 8.75
N ALA A 448 10.94 -4.70 9.94
CA ALA A 448 10.52 -4.04 11.16
C ALA A 448 11.71 -3.80 12.12
N ASP A 449 11.51 -2.96 13.14
CA ASP A 449 12.52 -2.67 14.17
C ASP A 449 12.52 -3.73 15.28
N CYS A 450 12.75 -4.98 14.89
CA CYS A 450 12.70 -6.11 15.80
C CYS A 450 13.99 -6.26 16.61
N GLU A 451 13.84 -6.71 17.87
CA GLU A 451 14.94 -7.29 18.64
C GLU A 451 15.46 -8.58 17.95
N ASP A 452 16.49 -9.25 18.50
CA ASP A 452 17.14 -10.46 17.96
C ASP A 452 16.33 -11.19 16.87
N LYS A 453 16.63 -10.84 15.61
CA LYS A 453 15.89 -11.28 14.42
C LYS A 453 15.78 -12.80 14.30
N SER A 454 16.66 -13.56 14.96
CA SER A 454 16.68 -15.02 14.90
C SER A 454 15.61 -15.69 15.77
N LYS A 455 14.96 -14.95 16.68
CA LYS A 455 14.01 -15.49 17.67
C LYS A 455 12.77 -14.62 17.91
N SER A 456 12.60 -13.54 17.15
CA SER A 456 11.52 -12.59 17.40
C SER A 456 10.22 -12.99 16.70
N ASP A 457 9.10 -13.03 17.43
CA ASP A 457 7.74 -13.02 16.87
C ASP A 457 7.34 -11.59 16.45
N CYS A 458 8.22 -10.97 15.68
CA CYS A 458 8.19 -9.57 15.29
C CYS A 458 8.46 -9.44 13.79
N GLY A 459 7.69 -8.60 13.10
CA GLY A 459 7.89 -8.32 11.69
C GLY A 459 6.60 -8.18 10.90
N VAL A 460 6.75 -7.93 9.60
CA VAL A 460 5.62 -7.82 8.66
C VAL A 460 5.87 -8.71 7.45
N ALA A 461 4.80 -9.31 6.92
CA ALA A 461 4.84 -10.18 5.75
C ALA A 461 4.80 -9.42 4.41
N GLN A 462 4.57 -8.11 4.45
CA GLN A 462 4.29 -7.24 3.29
C GLN A 462 3.08 -7.72 2.50
N ILE A 463 1.90 -7.53 3.11
CA ILE A 463 0.61 -7.85 2.49
C ILE A 463 0.33 -6.79 1.43
N PHE A 464 0.64 -7.08 0.17
CA PHE A 464 0.60 -6.09 -0.92
C PHE A 464 -0.58 -6.28 -1.87
N GLY A 465 -0.95 -7.49 -2.21
CA GLY A 465 -2.17 -7.75 -2.99
C GLY A 465 -3.22 -8.41 -2.13
N PHE A 466 -4.48 -8.07 -2.38
CA PHE A 466 -5.61 -8.89 -1.95
C PHE A 466 -6.74 -8.83 -2.98
N ASP A 467 -7.63 -9.82 -2.91
CA ASP A 467 -8.89 -9.88 -3.66
C ASP A 467 -9.94 -10.55 -2.78
N VAL A 468 -11.18 -10.06 -2.85
CA VAL A 468 -12.27 -10.52 -1.98
C VAL A 468 -13.29 -11.33 -2.78
N ILE A 469 -13.64 -12.52 -2.28
CA ILE A 469 -14.72 -13.33 -2.84
C ILE A 469 -15.49 -14.02 -1.72
N ASP A 470 -16.81 -13.85 -1.72
CA ASP A 470 -17.69 -14.29 -0.65
C ASP A 470 -17.16 -13.82 0.72
N ASP A 471 -16.96 -14.74 1.67
CA ASP A 471 -16.39 -14.47 3.01
C ASP A 471 -14.88 -14.72 3.09
N ASN A 472 -14.18 -14.73 1.95
CA ASN A 472 -12.74 -14.96 1.87
C ASN A 472 -11.99 -13.76 1.33
N ILE A 473 -10.91 -13.39 2.02
CA ILE A 473 -9.95 -12.38 1.55
C ILE A 473 -8.65 -13.11 1.21
N TRP A 474 -8.40 -13.32 -0.08
CA TRP A 474 -7.14 -13.89 -0.56
C TRP A 474 -6.08 -12.79 -0.63
N PHE A 475 -4.86 -13.07 -0.18
CA PHE A 475 -3.79 -12.08 -0.15
C PHE A 475 -2.42 -12.66 -0.47
N THR A 476 -1.49 -11.79 -0.85
CA THR A 476 -0.08 -12.15 -1.09
C THR A 476 0.81 -11.69 0.07
N GLU A 477 1.79 -12.52 0.41
CA GLU A 477 2.87 -12.16 1.33
C GLU A 477 4.17 -12.00 0.56
N TRP A 478 4.43 -10.77 0.11
CA TRP A 478 5.54 -10.49 -0.80
C TRP A 478 6.91 -10.84 -0.20
N ALA A 479 7.12 -10.56 1.09
CA ALA A 479 8.39 -10.81 1.77
C ALA A 479 8.58 -12.27 2.24
N GLU A 480 7.49 -13.03 2.28
CA GLU A 480 7.46 -14.39 2.85
C GLU A 480 7.25 -15.48 1.79
N ASN A 481 6.97 -15.08 0.54
CA ASN A 481 6.80 -15.97 -0.60
C ASN A 481 5.63 -16.95 -0.42
N LYS A 482 4.48 -16.40 0.00
CA LYS A 482 3.25 -17.15 0.23
C LYS A 482 2.04 -16.41 -0.34
N ILE A 483 0.95 -17.14 -0.48
CA ILE A 483 -0.39 -16.56 -0.49
C ILE A 483 -1.10 -16.98 0.79
N GLY A 484 -2.12 -16.25 1.20
CA GLY A 484 -2.97 -16.62 2.31
C GLY A 484 -4.43 -16.29 2.06
N VAL A 485 -5.29 -16.80 2.95
CA VAL A 485 -6.71 -16.50 2.96
C VAL A 485 -7.17 -16.19 4.37
N VAL A 486 -7.95 -15.12 4.53
CA VAL A 486 -8.73 -14.83 5.73
C VAL A 486 -10.15 -15.33 5.52
N ASP A 487 -10.65 -16.15 6.44
CA ASP A 487 -12.04 -16.62 6.49
C ASP A 487 -12.84 -15.75 7.48
N THR A 488 -13.63 -14.82 6.93
CA THR A 488 -14.42 -13.86 7.70
C THR A 488 -15.78 -14.41 8.17
N ALA A 489 -16.19 -15.58 7.67
CA ALA A 489 -17.41 -16.26 8.12
C ALA A 489 -17.25 -16.87 9.53
N LYS A 490 -16.01 -17.05 10.00
CA LYS A 490 -15.73 -17.56 11.33
C LYS A 490 -16.17 -16.58 12.41
N SER A 491 -16.86 -17.12 13.41
CA SER A 491 -17.33 -16.34 14.56
C SER A 491 -16.17 -15.75 15.35
N LEU A 492 -16.24 -14.45 15.62
CA LEU A 492 -15.27 -13.73 16.44
C LEU A 492 -15.19 -14.29 17.88
N PRO A 493 -14.04 -14.18 18.56
CA PRO A 493 -13.86 -14.67 19.92
C PRO A 493 -14.55 -13.77 20.95
N PHE A 494 -14.80 -12.51 20.58
CA PHE A 494 -15.49 -11.51 21.36
C PHE A 494 -16.08 -10.44 20.44
N THR A 495 -17.09 -9.72 20.94
CA THR A 495 -17.57 -8.48 20.34
C THR A 495 -17.46 -7.36 21.37
N VAL A 496 -17.34 -6.12 20.89
CA VAL A 496 -17.30 -4.93 21.74
C VAL A 496 -18.51 -4.04 21.48
N ASN A 497 -19.02 -3.41 22.54
CA ASN A 497 -20.08 -2.42 22.44
C ASN A 497 -19.85 -1.31 23.45
N THR A 498 -20.16 -0.08 23.06
CA THR A 498 -20.16 1.08 23.95
C THR A 498 -21.58 1.34 24.45
N ASN A 499 -21.71 1.94 25.64
CA ASN A 499 -23.01 2.35 26.17
C ASN A 499 -23.57 3.63 25.49
N VAL A 500 -22.77 4.29 24.65
CA VAL A 500 -23.12 5.49 23.88
C VAL A 500 -22.49 5.40 22.48
N GLU A 501 -23.10 6.06 21.51
CA GLU A 501 -22.57 6.17 20.13
C GLU A 501 -21.92 7.54 19.89
N SER A 502 -22.28 8.54 20.69
CA SER A 502 -21.72 9.89 20.60
C SER A 502 -21.60 10.53 21.98
N ILE A 503 -20.59 11.37 22.16
CA ILE A 503 -20.47 12.27 23.32
C ILE A 503 -20.19 13.70 22.87
N THR A 504 -20.54 14.65 23.72
CA THR A 504 -20.22 16.08 23.53
C THR A 504 -19.52 16.58 24.78
N ILE A 505 -18.33 17.17 24.61
CA ILE A 505 -17.46 17.60 25.70
C ILE A 505 -16.90 18.99 25.42
N LYS A 506 -16.65 19.79 26.46
CA LYS A 506 -15.93 21.06 26.33
C LYS A 506 -14.44 20.88 26.59
N LYS A 507 -13.66 21.85 26.15
CA LYS A 507 -12.21 21.92 26.40
C LYS A 507 -11.92 21.78 27.89
N GLY A 508 -11.05 20.83 28.23
CA GLY A 508 -10.68 20.52 29.61
C GLY A 508 -11.65 19.60 30.36
N GLU A 509 -12.80 19.27 29.79
CA GLU A 509 -13.74 18.33 30.40
C GLU A 509 -13.34 16.88 30.12
N THR A 510 -13.83 15.99 30.97
CA THR A 510 -13.63 14.56 30.85
C THR A 510 -14.98 13.88 31.00
N GLU A 511 -15.33 13.06 30.01
CA GLU A 511 -16.47 12.17 30.08
C GLU A 511 -16.01 10.73 30.24
N THR A 512 -16.84 9.90 30.85
CA THR A 512 -16.54 8.50 31.10
C THR A 512 -17.62 7.62 30.49
N ILE A 513 -17.18 6.63 29.72
CA ILE A 513 -18.07 5.66 29.08
C ILE A 513 -17.64 4.23 29.43
N SER A 514 -18.52 3.28 29.14
CA SER A 514 -18.29 1.85 29.34
C SER A 514 -18.17 1.16 27.98
N LEU A 515 -17.08 0.41 27.80
CA LEU A 515 -16.85 -0.53 26.72
C LEU A 515 -17.10 -1.95 27.26
N SER A 516 -18.22 -2.54 26.86
CA SER A 516 -18.60 -3.90 27.18
C SER A 516 -17.95 -4.89 26.20
N ILE A 517 -17.37 -5.95 26.75
CA ILE A 517 -16.74 -7.04 26.01
C ILE A 517 -17.62 -8.27 26.18
N ASN A 518 -18.17 -8.76 25.07
CA ASN A 518 -19.05 -9.92 25.05
C ASN A 518 -18.29 -11.10 24.45
N PRO A 519 -17.67 -11.97 25.28
CA PRO A 519 -16.95 -13.13 24.80
C PRO A 519 -17.91 -14.17 24.19
N SER A 520 -17.49 -14.81 23.10
CA SER A 520 -18.25 -15.93 22.49
C SER A 520 -17.99 -17.27 23.20
N SER A 521 -16.94 -17.36 24.01
CA SER A 521 -16.61 -18.54 24.83
C SER A 521 -16.05 -18.18 26.21
N SER A 522 -15.95 -19.15 27.12
CA SER A 522 -15.42 -18.91 28.47
C SER A 522 -13.92 -18.64 28.52
N ASN A 523 -13.17 -18.86 27.42
CA ASN A 523 -11.73 -18.64 27.35
C ASN A 523 -11.39 -17.89 26.06
N ILE A 524 -11.20 -16.57 26.16
CA ILE A 524 -10.88 -15.69 25.04
C ILE A 524 -9.39 -15.31 24.96
N GLY A 525 -8.54 -15.95 25.78
CA GLY A 525 -7.12 -15.62 25.91
C GLY A 525 -6.87 -14.27 26.59
N ASP A 526 -5.63 -13.80 26.51
CA ASP A 526 -5.25 -12.47 27.00
C ASP A 526 -5.74 -11.41 26.01
N ILE A 527 -6.66 -10.56 26.48
CA ILE A 527 -7.16 -9.42 25.72
C ILE A 527 -6.48 -8.13 26.17
N ASN A 528 -6.18 -7.26 25.21
CA ASN A 528 -5.56 -5.97 25.46
C ASN A 528 -6.47 -4.86 24.92
N PHE A 529 -6.57 -3.76 25.65
CA PHE A 529 -7.30 -2.58 25.20
C PHE A 529 -6.54 -1.86 24.08
N ASN A 530 -7.26 -1.37 23.08
CA ASN A 530 -6.75 -0.47 22.06
C ASN A 530 -7.68 0.73 21.88
N SER A 531 -7.09 1.87 21.56
CA SER A 531 -7.83 3.08 21.19
C SER A 531 -7.03 3.88 20.17
N ALA A 532 -7.73 4.48 19.22
CA ALA A 532 -7.18 5.44 18.27
C ALA A 532 -8.23 6.52 17.99
N HIS A 533 -7.82 7.72 17.58
CA HIS A 533 -8.76 8.79 17.26
C HIS A 533 -8.26 9.67 16.12
N THR A 534 -9.18 10.41 15.50
CA THR A 534 -8.87 11.29 14.36
C THR A 534 -8.34 12.66 14.75
N ALA A 535 -8.36 12.99 16.05
CA ALA A 535 -7.82 14.24 16.57
C ALA A 535 -6.34 14.43 16.20
N SER A 536 -6.04 15.61 15.65
CA SER A 536 -4.72 15.91 15.12
C SER A 536 -3.68 16.06 16.24
N ALA A 537 -2.42 15.74 15.92
CA ALA A 537 -1.27 15.86 16.80
C ALA A 537 -0.31 16.96 16.32
N VAL A 538 -0.85 18.09 15.80
CA VAL A 538 -0.06 19.23 15.28
C VAL A 538 0.88 19.83 16.34
N THR A 539 0.62 19.57 17.63
CA THR A 539 1.48 19.97 18.75
C THR A 539 1.93 18.75 19.55
N LYS A 540 2.87 18.93 20.51
CA LYS A 540 3.29 17.87 21.47
C LYS A 540 2.14 17.29 22.34
N SER A 541 0.90 17.65 22.07
CA SER A 541 -0.33 17.25 22.76
C SER A 541 -1.46 17.04 21.74
N SER A 542 -2.22 15.97 21.91
CA SER A 542 -3.43 15.69 21.13
C SER A 542 -4.65 16.41 21.70
N ASP A 543 -5.64 16.72 20.86
CA ASP A 543 -6.93 17.27 21.27
C ASP A 543 -7.71 16.30 22.17
N LEU A 544 -7.55 15.00 21.96
CA LEU A 544 -8.19 13.96 22.75
C LEU A 544 -7.13 13.17 23.54
N LEU A 545 -7.40 12.98 24.83
CA LEU A 545 -6.60 12.13 25.70
C LEU A 545 -7.47 10.99 26.21
N ILE A 546 -7.04 9.76 25.94
CA ILE A 546 -7.77 8.56 26.30
C ILE A 546 -7.03 7.84 27.42
N SER A 547 -7.77 7.50 28.48
CA SER A 547 -7.29 6.59 29.52
C SER A 547 -8.35 5.55 29.83
N HIS A 548 -7.93 4.41 30.36
CA HIS A 548 -8.85 3.31 30.60
C HIS A 548 -8.54 2.60 31.91
N LYS A 549 -9.55 1.89 32.43
CA LYS A 549 -9.43 0.97 33.56
C LYS A 549 -10.38 -0.20 33.36
N PHE A 550 -9.86 -1.41 33.48
CA PHE A 550 -10.70 -2.61 33.57
C PHE A 550 -11.54 -2.56 34.86
N ASN A 551 -12.86 -2.51 34.73
CA ASN A 551 -13.77 -2.64 35.85
C ASN A 551 -13.93 -4.11 36.25
N ASN A 552 -14.04 -4.97 35.25
CA ASN A 552 -14.01 -6.43 35.38
C ASN A 552 -13.51 -7.04 34.05
N SER A 553 -13.55 -8.37 33.91
CA SER A 553 -13.07 -9.07 32.70
C SER A 553 -13.83 -8.71 31.42
N ASN A 554 -15.05 -8.20 31.56
CA ASN A 554 -15.98 -7.98 30.46
C ASN A 554 -16.34 -6.49 30.30
N GLU A 555 -15.69 -5.60 31.04
CA GLU A 555 -16.02 -4.17 31.03
C GLU A 555 -14.80 -3.30 31.28
N ILE A 556 -14.58 -2.37 30.36
CA ILE A 556 -13.54 -1.36 30.44
C ILE A 556 -14.21 0.01 30.57
N ILE A 557 -13.82 0.75 31.60
CA ILE A 557 -14.20 2.15 31.76
C ILE A 557 -13.19 3.01 31.03
N VAL A 558 -13.67 3.80 30.08
CA VAL A 558 -12.84 4.66 29.22
C VAL A 558 -13.14 6.11 29.59
N SER A 559 -12.09 6.84 29.99
CA SER A 559 -12.15 8.27 30.25
C SER A 559 -11.63 9.03 29.03
N ILE A 560 -12.46 9.91 28.48
CA ILE A 560 -12.21 10.69 27.27
C ILE A 560 -12.11 12.15 27.69
N THR A 561 -10.92 12.73 27.56
CA THR A 561 -10.65 14.11 27.96
C THR A 561 -10.36 14.96 26.72
N ALA A 562 -11.12 16.06 26.55
CA ALA A 562 -10.73 17.10 25.62
C ALA A 562 -9.61 17.93 26.26
N SER A 563 -8.48 18.06 25.57
CA SER A 563 -7.35 18.85 26.06
C SER A 563 -7.73 20.32 26.23
N GLN A 564 -7.00 21.05 27.07
CA GLN A 564 -7.23 22.49 27.29
C GLN A 564 -6.98 23.33 26.03
N ILE A 565 -6.20 22.80 25.08
CA ILE A 565 -5.89 23.45 23.81
C ILE A 565 -6.59 22.76 22.64
N ALA A 566 -7.54 21.86 22.93
CA ALA A 566 -8.22 21.08 21.90
C ALA A 566 -8.90 22.01 20.88
N LEU A 567 -8.79 21.67 19.61
CA LEU A 567 -9.62 22.28 18.58
C LEU A 567 -11.06 21.80 18.75
N SER A 568 -12.00 22.67 18.39
CA SER A 568 -13.42 22.31 18.38
C SER A 568 -13.76 21.66 17.05
N GLY A 569 -14.59 20.63 17.08
CA GLY A 569 -14.92 19.85 15.89
C GLY A 569 -15.46 18.47 16.19
N ASP A 570 -15.69 17.72 15.12
CA ASP A 570 -16.19 16.35 15.16
C ASP A 570 -15.03 15.38 14.97
N TYR A 571 -14.87 14.45 15.90
CA TYR A 571 -13.81 13.45 15.90
C TYR A 571 -14.40 12.05 15.99
N LYS A 572 -13.74 11.09 15.33
CA LYS A 572 -14.01 9.66 15.51
C LYS A 572 -13.03 9.11 16.55
N LEU A 573 -13.56 8.39 17.53
CA LEU A 573 -12.78 7.64 18.52
C LEU A 573 -13.06 6.15 18.33
N LEU A 574 -12.03 5.41 17.93
CA LEU A 574 -12.04 3.95 17.83
C LEU A 574 -11.70 3.35 19.19
N LEU A 575 -12.56 2.45 19.69
CA LEU A 575 -12.36 1.72 20.94
C LEU A 575 -12.53 0.23 20.71
N GLY A 576 -11.60 -0.56 21.22
CA GLY A 576 -11.67 -1.99 21.04
C GLY A 576 -10.74 -2.79 21.95
N VAL A 577 -10.76 -4.09 21.70
CA VAL A 577 -9.82 -5.03 22.31
C VAL A 577 -9.26 -5.97 21.27
N PHE A 578 -8.04 -6.42 21.50
CA PHE A 578 -7.35 -7.35 20.61
C PHE A 578 -6.71 -8.50 21.37
N ASN A 579 -6.53 -9.60 20.65
CA ASN A 579 -5.62 -10.69 21.01
C ASN A 579 -4.56 -10.85 19.91
N SER A 580 -3.83 -11.97 19.91
CA SER A 580 -2.78 -12.23 18.92
C SER A 580 -3.28 -12.45 17.48
N GLU A 581 -4.57 -12.71 17.27
CA GLU A 581 -5.13 -13.08 15.97
C GLU A 581 -6.07 -12.01 15.41
N VAL A 582 -6.84 -11.35 16.26
CA VAL A 582 -7.87 -10.38 15.84
C VAL A 582 -7.93 -9.17 16.77
N ASN A 583 -8.22 -8.02 16.18
CA ASN A 583 -8.66 -6.82 16.86
C ASN A 583 -10.13 -6.55 16.51
N VAL A 584 -10.95 -6.26 17.51
CA VAL A 584 -12.38 -5.95 17.32
C VAL A 584 -12.67 -4.63 18.00
N SER A 585 -13.07 -3.65 17.18
CA SER A 585 -13.25 -2.27 17.60
C SER A 585 -14.57 -1.67 17.08
N LYS A 586 -15.06 -0.64 17.76
CA LYS A 586 -16.23 0.16 17.35
C LYS A 586 -15.90 1.65 17.47
N TYR A 587 -16.38 2.45 16.52
CA TYR A 587 -16.29 3.90 16.60
C TYR A 587 -17.38 4.51 17.48
N ILE A 588 -17.05 5.64 18.09
CA ILE A 588 -18.02 6.61 18.61
C ILE A 588 -17.65 8.01 18.11
N ASP A 589 -18.65 8.88 18.04
CA ASP A 589 -18.46 10.29 17.76
C ASP A 589 -18.09 11.07 19.02
N VAL A 590 -17.11 11.95 18.91
CA VAL A 590 -16.70 12.87 19.97
C VAL A 590 -16.77 14.29 19.43
N ILE A 591 -17.71 15.08 19.93
CA ILE A 591 -17.91 16.48 19.55
C ILE A 591 -17.26 17.37 20.60
N ILE A 592 -16.22 18.12 20.23
CA ILE A 592 -15.60 19.12 21.11
C ILE A 592 -16.24 20.48 20.84
N GLU A 593 -16.93 21.03 21.84
CA GLU A 593 -17.59 22.32 21.73
C GLU A 593 -16.59 23.50 21.65
N PRO A 594 -17.00 24.66 21.09
CA PRO A 594 -16.23 25.91 21.04
C PRO A 594 -15.60 26.38 22.36
#